data_AF-A0A850JDS7-F1
#
_entry.id   AF-A0A850JDS7-F1
#
_cell.length_a   1.000
_cell.length_b   1.000
_cell.length_c   1.000
_cell.angle_alpha   90.00
_cell.angle_beta   90.00
_cell.angle_gamma   90.00
#
_symmetry.space_group_name_H-M   'P 1'
#
loop_
_entity.id
_entity.type
_entity.pdbx_description
1 polymer ?
#
loop_
_entity_poly.entity_id
_entity_poly.type
_entity_poly.pdbx_seq_one_letter_code
_entity_poly.pdbx_strand_id
1 'polypeptide(L)'
;MVARVRVLRPRPRPRFVAVPSPSSPYASSSSSPSRSSSAVSSWDVWPVGVEWDEFRSLHIARCQRCAESFASSCCGEVDDWADAHRCDVELAALLAFITSGRAA
;
A
#
# COMPACT_ATOMS: atom_id res chain seq x y z
N MET A 1 -17.50 -13.97 -5.92
CA MET A 1 -17.45 -12.71 -5.15
C MET A 1 -16.25 -12.75 -4.24
N VAL A 2 -15.20 -11.98 -4.53
CA VAL A 2 -14.04 -11.85 -3.63
C VAL A 2 -14.15 -10.47 -2.97
N ALA A 3 -14.74 -10.42 -1.79
CA ALA A 3 -14.80 -9.20 -0.99
C ALA A 3 -13.42 -8.92 -0.38
N ARG A 4 -12.81 -7.78 -0.74
CA ARG A 4 -11.49 -7.36 -0.24
C ARG A 4 -11.66 -6.49 1.00
N VAL A 5 -11.78 -7.13 2.17
CA VAL A 5 -11.79 -6.44 3.47
C VAL A 5 -10.37 -6.02 3.84
N ARG A 6 -10.09 -4.70 3.88
CA ARG A 6 -8.84 -4.16 4.45
C ARG A 6 -8.98 -4.06 5.97
N VAL A 7 -8.24 -4.89 6.69
CA VAL A 7 -8.17 -4.91 8.16
C VAL A 7 -7.50 -3.62 8.66
N LEU A 8 -8.25 -2.80 9.40
CA LEU A 8 -7.70 -1.73 10.24
C LEU A 8 -6.91 -2.38 11.39
N ARG A 9 -5.60 -2.56 11.24
CA ARG A 9 -4.76 -3.11 12.33
C ARG A 9 -4.52 -2.01 13.39
N PRO A 10 -4.78 -2.29 14.69
CA PRO A 10 -4.36 -1.40 15.78
C PRO A 10 -2.83 -1.35 15.87
N ARG A 11 -2.31 -0.13 15.99
CA ARG A 11 -0.88 0.19 16.09
C ARG A 11 -0.24 -0.51 17.31
N PRO A 12 0.81 -1.34 17.16
CA PRO A 12 1.51 -1.90 18.31
C PRO A 12 2.38 -0.82 18.97
N ARG A 13 2.09 -0.55 20.25
CA ARG A 13 2.87 0.32 21.13
C ARG A 13 4.25 -0.31 21.36
N PRO A 14 5.37 0.43 21.25
CA PRO A 14 6.69 -0.13 21.52
C PRO A 14 6.83 -0.43 23.01
N ARG A 15 7.02 -1.71 23.37
CA ARG A 15 7.38 -2.12 24.74
C ARG A 15 8.88 -1.86 24.96
N PHE A 16 9.16 -1.27 26.11
CA PHE A 16 10.48 -0.92 26.62
C PHE A 16 11.46 -2.09 26.66
N VAL A 17 12.73 -1.75 26.42
CA VAL A 17 13.93 -2.57 26.49
C VAL A 17 14.14 -3.15 27.90
N ALA A 18 14.49 -4.44 27.98
CA ALA A 18 15.20 -5.02 29.12
C ALA A 18 16.38 -5.87 28.61
N VAL A 19 17.51 -5.69 29.29
CA VAL A 19 18.93 -6.05 29.02
C VAL A 19 19.18 -7.59 29.08
N PRO A 20 20.23 -8.13 28.40
CA PRO A 20 20.41 -9.58 28.23
C PRO A 20 21.16 -10.25 29.40
N SER A 21 20.86 -11.53 29.66
CA SER A 21 21.68 -12.43 30.48
C SER A 21 22.56 -13.34 29.61
N PRO A 22 23.82 -13.63 29.99
CA PRO A 22 24.77 -14.36 29.16
C PRO A 22 24.78 -15.86 29.48
N SER A 23 24.79 -16.72 28.45
CA SER A 23 25.45 -18.04 28.43
C SER A 23 25.35 -18.66 27.01
N SER A 24 26.52 -18.97 26.42
CA SER A 24 26.73 -19.69 25.14
C SER A 24 26.61 -21.22 25.34
N PRO A 25 26.90 -22.16 24.39
CA PRO A 25 27.43 -22.04 23.02
C PRO A 25 26.85 -23.03 21.95
N TYR A 26 27.41 -22.94 20.73
CA TYR A 26 27.49 -23.93 19.63
C TYR A 26 26.53 -23.88 18.42
N ALA A 27 27.14 -23.40 17.32
CA ALA A 27 27.18 -23.96 15.96
C ALA A 27 25.88 -24.26 15.20
N SER A 28 25.66 -23.53 14.10
CA SER A 28 26.11 -23.99 12.77
C SER A 28 25.67 -23.01 11.69
N SER A 29 26.61 -22.70 10.80
CA SER A 29 26.44 -21.93 9.59
C SER A 29 25.29 -22.48 8.74
N SER A 30 24.27 -21.66 8.52
CA SER A 30 23.32 -21.83 7.42
C SER A 30 23.23 -20.49 6.73
N SER A 31 23.95 -20.35 5.62
CA SER A 31 23.90 -19.21 4.73
C SER A 31 22.51 -19.15 4.08
N SER A 32 21.54 -18.59 4.81
CA SER A 32 20.27 -18.21 4.22
C SER A 32 20.53 -16.95 3.38
N PRO A 33 20.32 -16.97 2.05
CA PRO A 33 20.33 -15.73 1.31
C PRO A 33 19.24 -14.85 1.90
N SER A 34 19.65 -13.67 2.37
CA SER A 34 18.77 -12.56 2.67
C SER A 34 18.04 -12.19 1.38
N ARG A 35 16.97 -12.93 1.07
CA ARG A 35 15.90 -12.42 0.23
C ARG A 35 15.30 -11.30 1.06
N SER A 36 15.87 -10.12 0.89
CA SER A 36 15.24 -8.84 1.17
C SER A 36 13.84 -8.97 0.60
N SER A 37 12.90 -9.34 1.47
CA SER A 37 11.49 -9.27 1.16
C SER A 37 11.26 -7.77 1.16
N SER A 38 11.51 -7.14 0.01
CA SER A 38 11.00 -5.83 -0.31
C SER A 38 9.52 -5.98 -0.01
N ALA A 39 9.10 -5.47 1.13
CA ALA A 39 7.71 -5.46 1.52
C ALA A 39 7.06 -4.57 0.48
N VAL A 40 6.63 -5.17 -0.62
CA VAL A 40 5.76 -4.55 -1.61
C VAL A 40 4.59 -4.12 -0.75
N SER A 41 4.51 -2.81 -0.50
CA SER A 41 3.42 -2.28 0.26
C SER A 41 2.17 -2.75 -0.47
N SER A 42 1.11 -3.15 0.23
CA SER A 42 -0.12 -3.64 -0.44
C SER A 42 -0.67 -2.62 -1.46
N TRP A 43 -0.18 -1.38 -1.40
CA TRP A 43 -0.39 -0.25 -2.31
C TRP A 43 0.45 -0.29 -3.60
N ASP A 44 1.60 -0.95 -3.61
CA ASP A 44 2.45 -1.11 -4.81
C ASP A 44 1.87 -2.14 -5.80
N VAL A 45 1.02 -3.05 -5.30
CA VAL A 45 0.41 -4.11 -6.11
C VAL A 45 -0.80 -3.60 -6.91
N TRP A 46 -1.46 -2.53 -6.45
CA TRP A 46 -2.69 -2.02 -7.06
C TRP A 46 -2.58 -0.52 -7.33
N PRO A 47 -2.66 -0.08 -8.60
CA PRO A 47 -2.53 1.34 -8.94
C PRO A 47 -3.69 2.20 -8.42
N VAL A 48 -4.83 1.58 -8.09
CA VAL A 48 -6.00 2.26 -7.52
C VAL A 48 -6.10 1.96 -6.03
N GLY A 49 -6.15 3.02 -5.22
CA GLY A 49 -6.47 2.97 -3.80
C GLY A 49 -7.88 3.46 -3.54
N VAL A 50 -8.61 2.77 -2.65
CA VAL A 50 -9.93 3.20 -2.16
C VAL A 50 -9.79 3.61 -0.70
N GLU A 51 -10.35 4.77 -0.37
CA GLU A 51 -10.38 5.39 0.95
C GLU A 51 -11.81 5.85 1.27
N TRP A 52 -12.14 5.86 2.56
CA TRP A 52 -13.39 6.44 3.04
C TRP A 52 -13.14 7.85 3.59
N ASP A 53 -13.83 8.84 3.05
CA ASP A 53 -13.81 10.22 3.54
C ASP A 53 -14.93 10.40 4.57
N GLU A 54 -14.54 10.42 5.86
CA GLU A 54 -15.48 10.60 6.98
C GLU A 54 -16.17 11.96 6.96
N PHE A 55 -15.50 13.02 6.50
CA PHE A 55 -16.04 14.38 6.51
C PHE A 55 -17.16 14.53 5.48
N ARG A 56 -17.01 13.89 4.33
CA ARG A 56 -17.99 13.94 3.24
C ARG A 56 -18.94 12.75 3.23
N SER A 57 -18.65 11.72 4.02
CA SER A 57 -19.36 10.44 3.99
C SER A 57 -19.40 9.82 2.59
N LEU A 58 -18.24 9.81 1.91
CA LEU A 58 -18.08 9.26 0.55
C LEU A 58 -16.93 8.25 0.49
N HIS A 59 -17.09 7.24 -0.35
CA HIS A 59 -16.01 6.40 -0.82
C HIS A 59 -15.26 7.14 -1.93
N ILE A 60 -13.94 7.21 -1.82
CA ILE A 60 -13.06 7.86 -2.80
C ILE A 60 -12.09 6.80 -3.34
N ALA A 61 -12.15 6.54 -4.64
CA ALA A 61 -11.09 5.84 -5.34
C ALA A 61 -10.12 6.83 -5.98
N ARG A 62 -8.83 6.52 -5.94
CA ARG A 62 -7.77 7.31 -6.55
C ARG A 62 -6.74 6.43 -7.22
N CYS A 63 -6.46 6.73 -8.49
CA CYS A 63 -5.38 6.12 -9.23
C CYS A 63 -4.07 6.85 -8.96
N GLN A 64 -3.05 6.12 -8.51
CA GLN A 64 -1.72 6.67 -8.23
C GLN A 64 -0.88 6.90 -9.50
N ARG A 65 -1.29 6.34 -10.65
CA ARG A 65 -0.59 6.50 -11.93
C ARG A 65 -1.01 7.75 -12.69
N CYS A 66 -2.32 7.95 -12.88
CA CYS A 66 -2.85 9.09 -13.62
C CYS A 66 -3.42 10.19 -12.72
N ALA A 67 -3.41 10.02 -11.41
CA ALA A 67 -4.01 10.93 -10.42
C ALA A 67 -5.53 11.13 -10.57
N GLU A 68 -6.22 10.33 -11.38
CA GLU A 68 -7.68 10.38 -11.51
C GLU A 68 -8.35 9.88 -10.23
N SER A 69 -9.44 10.55 -9.84
CA SER A 69 -10.21 10.24 -8.65
C SER A 69 -11.70 10.17 -8.95
N PHE A 70 -12.37 9.23 -8.28
CA PHE A 70 -13.81 9.07 -8.32
C PHE A 70 -14.36 9.04 -6.89
N ALA A 71 -15.50 9.68 -6.66
CA ALA A 71 -16.13 9.73 -5.35
C ALA A 71 -17.62 9.41 -5.46
N SER A 72 -18.10 8.49 -4.62
CA SER A 72 -19.52 8.14 -4.52
C SER A 72 -19.89 7.77 -3.09
N SER A 73 -21.17 7.96 -2.72
CA SER A 73 -21.69 7.44 -1.46
C SER A 73 -21.85 5.91 -1.50
N CYS A 74 -21.92 5.31 -2.69
CA CYS A 74 -22.05 3.87 -2.88
C CYS A 74 -20.68 3.20 -3.05
N CYS A 75 -20.38 2.22 -2.19
CA CYS A 75 -19.15 1.43 -2.31
C CYS A 75 -19.06 0.66 -3.64
N GLY A 76 -20.18 0.11 -4.13
CA GLY A 76 -20.21 -0.67 -5.37
C GLY A 76 -19.80 0.13 -6.60
N GLU A 77 -20.26 1.38 -6.72
CA GLU A 77 -19.88 2.25 -7.85
C GLU A 77 -18.38 2.59 -7.83
N VAL A 78 -17.78 2.70 -6.64
CA VAL A 78 -16.35 2.96 -6.49
C VAL A 78 -15.52 1.73 -6.84
N ASP A 79 -15.98 0.53 -6.46
CA ASP A 79 -15.36 -0.73 -6.85
C ASP A 79 -15.48 -0.96 -8.37
N ASP A 80 -16.65 -0.72 -8.96
CA ASP A 80 -16.88 -0.83 -10.41
C ASP A 80 -15.99 0.16 -11.18
N TRP A 81 -15.85 1.39 -10.68
CA TRP A 81 -14.89 2.35 -11.24
C TRP A 81 -13.46 1.82 -11.14
N ALA A 82 -13.05 1.29 -9.99
CA ALA A 82 -11.69 0.77 -9.80
C ALA A 82 -11.37 -0.41 -10.74
N ASP A 83 -12.35 -1.28 -11.01
CA ASP A 83 -12.21 -2.43 -11.90
C ASP A 83 -12.22 -2.03 -13.39
N ALA A 84 -13.02 -1.02 -13.76
CA ALA A 84 -13.12 -0.52 -15.13
C ALA A 84 -12.01 0.48 -15.48
N HIS A 85 -11.40 1.13 -14.48
CA HIS A 85 -10.45 2.21 -14.69
C HIS A 85 -9.18 1.72 -15.39
N ARG A 86 -8.88 2.34 -16.54
CA ARG A 86 -7.62 2.15 -17.25
C ARG A 86 -6.96 3.50 -17.45
N CYS A 87 -5.69 3.57 -17.07
CA CYS A 87 -4.90 4.77 -17.31
C CYS A 87 -4.59 4.93 -18.79
N ASP A 88 -4.62 6.17 -19.25
CA ASP A 88 -3.86 6.57 -20.42
C ASP A 88 -2.36 6.37 -20.14
N VAL A 89 -1.69 5.60 -21.00
CA VAL A 89 -0.29 5.19 -20.82
C VAL A 89 0.66 6.39 -20.95
N GLU A 90 0.38 7.30 -21.88
CA GLU A 90 1.23 8.47 -22.14
C GLU A 90 1.10 9.47 -20.99
N LEU A 91 -0.13 9.72 -20.50
CA LEU A 91 -0.35 10.58 -19.35
C LEU A 91 0.31 10.02 -18.09
N ALA A 92 0.17 8.72 -17.84
CA ALA A 92 0.80 8.06 -16.71
C ALA A 92 2.34 8.12 -16.80
N ALA A 93 2.92 7.95 -17.99
CA ALA A 93 4.36 8.05 -18.21
C ALA A 93 4.88 9.46 -17.93
N LEU A 94 4.16 10.50 -18.39
CA LEU A 94 4.51 11.89 -18.12
C LEU A 94 4.46 12.23 -16.62
N LEU A 95 3.43 11.75 -15.92
CA LEU A 95 3.31 11.96 -14.47
C LEU A 95 4.40 11.20 -13.69
N ALA A 96 4.72 9.96 -14.09
CA ALA A 96 5.83 9.20 -13.52
C ALA A 96 7.18 9.91 -13.73
N PHE A 97 7.42 10.44 -14.93
CA PHE A 97 8.62 11.21 -15.23
C PHE A 97 8.75 12.44 -14.32
N ILE A 98 7.68 13.24 -14.20
CA ILE A 98 7.67 14.45 -13.36
C ILE A 98 7.88 14.11 -11.87
N THR A 99 7.29 13.03 -11.38
CA THR A 99 7.38 12.63 -9.97
C THR A 99 8.72 11.99 -9.63
N SER A 100 9.34 11.24 -10.54
CA SER A 100 10.68 10.66 -10.36
C SER A 100 11.80 11.70 -10.36
N GLY A 101 11.64 12.81 -11.08
CA GLY A 101 12.62 13.90 -11.13
C GLY A 101 12.62 14.85 -9.93
N ARG A 102 11.70 14.68 -8.96
CA ARG A 102 11.56 15.52 -7.76
C ARG A 102 11.96 14.81 -6.46
N ALA A 103 12.99 13.96 -6.49
CA ALA A 103 13.69 13.59 -5.27
C ALA A 103 14.58 14.78 -4.84
N ALA A 104 14.09 15.57 -3.89
CA ALA A 104 14.83 16.63 -3.20
C ALA A 104 14.95 16.27 -1.72
#